data_AF-A9BC68-F1
#
_entry.id   AF-A9BC68-F1
#
_cell.length_a   1.000
_cell.length_b   1.000
_cell.length_c   1.000
_cell.angle_alpha   90.00
_cell.angle_beta   90.00
_cell.angle_gamma   90.00
#
_symmetry.space_group_name_H-M   'P 1'
#
loop_
_entity.id
_entity.type
_entity.pdbx_description
1 polymer ?
#
loop_
_entity_poly.entity_id
_entity_poly.type
_entity_poly.pdbx_seq_one_letter_code
_entity_poly.pdbx_strand_id
1 'polypeptide(L)'
;MAFFQYLTEIQGDCLFSSFTQGLENAGLHVLQDLSSPAQIFAECQNIDINYKSKVNVLISWSDKLKRECSVEIRSDEPYLRRDTRCEKVHTQLRKFIPPKDSSSLPINGQD
;
A
#
# COMPACT_ATOMS: atom_id res chain seq x y z
N MET A 1 -13.92 7.60 -4.00
CA MET A 1 -12.97 6.55 -3.64
C MET A 1 -11.57 7.07 -3.88
N ALA A 2 -10.79 7.23 -2.82
CA ALA A 2 -9.38 7.59 -2.91
C ALA A 2 -8.58 6.34 -3.25
N PHE A 3 -7.66 6.46 -4.20
CA PHE A 3 -6.82 5.36 -4.67
C PHE A 3 -5.40 5.85 -4.89
N PHE A 4 -4.44 5.13 -4.34
CA PHE A 4 -3.01 5.32 -4.59
C PHE A 4 -2.40 3.99 -4.98
N GLN A 5 -1.48 4.02 -5.93
CA GLN A 5 -0.73 2.84 -6.36
C GLN A 5 0.72 3.21 -6.63
N TYR A 6 1.63 2.32 -6.24
CA TYR A 6 3.03 2.39 -6.63
C TYR A 6 3.66 1.00 -6.67
N LEU A 7 4.76 0.88 -7.41
CA LEU A 7 5.59 -0.32 -7.41
C LEU A 7 6.67 -0.20 -6.35
N THR A 8 7.03 -1.31 -5.74
CA THR A 8 8.16 -1.47 -4.82
C THR A 8 8.94 -2.72 -5.18
N GLU A 9 10.13 -2.87 -4.62
CA GLU A 9 11.00 -4.02 -4.86
C GLU A 9 11.49 -4.56 -3.51
N ILE A 10 11.54 -5.89 -3.39
CA ILE A 10 12.02 -6.55 -2.18
C ILE A 10 13.19 -7.47 -2.48
N GLN A 11 14.04 -7.68 -1.48
CA GLN A 11 15.19 -8.59 -1.63
C GLN A 11 14.84 -10.06 -1.33
N GLY A 12 13.72 -10.31 -0.65
CA GLY A 12 13.26 -11.65 -0.29
C GLY A 12 12.27 -12.24 -1.28
N ASP A 13 12.02 -13.54 -1.16
CA ASP A 13 11.07 -14.27 -2.03
C ASP A 13 9.69 -14.48 -1.37
N CYS A 14 9.48 -13.89 -0.18
CA CYS A 14 8.26 -13.97 0.60
C CYS A 14 7.73 -12.57 0.92
N LEU A 15 6.47 -12.30 0.54
CA LEU A 15 5.83 -11.01 0.80
C LEU A 15 5.66 -10.75 2.29
N PHE A 16 5.17 -11.75 3.05
CA PHE A 16 4.86 -11.57 4.47
C PHE A 16 6.09 -11.15 5.27
N SER A 17 7.21 -11.87 5.12
CA SER A 17 8.44 -11.50 5.83
C SER A 17 8.97 -10.12 5.42
N SER A 18 8.66 -9.66 4.21
CA SER A 18 9.16 -8.39 3.67
C SER A 18 8.29 -7.19 4.06
N PHE A 19 6.98 -7.39 4.27
CA PHE A 19 6.04 -6.27 4.42
C PHE A 19 5.27 -6.24 5.75
N THR A 20 5.15 -7.34 6.49
CA THR A 20 4.33 -7.36 7.73
C THR A 20 4.75 -6.28 8.71
N GLN A 21 6.05 -6.16 9.00
CA GLN A 21 6.54 -5.14 9.93
C GLN A 21 6.29 -3.70 9.42
N GLY A 22 6.46 -3.47 8.11
CA GLY A 22 6.22 -2.16 7.51
C GLY A 22 4.75 -1.75 7.52
N LEU A 23 3.85 -2.72 7.33
CA LEU A 23 2.40 -2.54 7.46
C LEU A 23 2.01 -2.22 8.91
N GLU A 24 2.50 -2.99 9.88
CA GLU A 24 2.23 -2.77 11.31
C GLU A 24 2.74 -1.39 11.78
N ASN A 25 3.94 -1.00 11.35
CA ASN A 25 4.50 0.33 11.65
C ASN A 25 3.68 1.48 11.03
N ALA A 26 2.93 1.21 9.97
CA ALA A 26 1.98 2.15 9.36
C ALA A 26 0.56 2.07 9.97
N GLY A 27 0.37 1.30 11.05
CA GLY A 27 -0.93 1.12 11.71
C GLY A 27 -1.91 0.24 10.91
N LEU A 28 -1.40 -0.60 10.03
CA LEU A 28 -2.18 -1.55 9.23
C LEU A 28 -2.07 -2.95 9.86
N HIS A 29 -3.19 -3.66 9.87
CA HIS A 29 -3.28 -5.04 10.32
C HIS A 29 -3.46 -5.96 9.13
N VAL A 30 -2.62 -7.00 9.03
CA VAL A 30 -2.70 -8.01 7.97
C VAL A 30 -3.86 -8.95 8.24
N LEU A 31 -4.78 -9.06 7.29
CA LEU A 31 -5.90 -10.01 7.34
C LEU A 31 -5.42 -11.35 6.78
N GLN A 32 -4.99 -12.25 7.67
CA GLN A 32 -4.41 -13.55 7.28
C GLN A 32 -5.39 -14.39 6.43
N ASP A 33 -6.68 -14.36 6.74
CA ASP A 33 -7.72 -15.13 6.03
C ASP A 33 -7.92 -14.69 4.57
N LEU A 34 -7.54 -13.44 4.23
CA LEU A 34 -7.64 -12.89 2.88
C LEU A 34 -6.28 -12.81 2.16
N SER A 35 -5.21 -13.13 2.88
CA SER A 35 -3.84 -13.06 2.40
C SER A 35 -3.36 -14.44 1.94
N SER A 36 -2.40 -14.45 1.03
CA SER A 36 -1.78 -15.67 0.49
C SER A 36 -0.30 -15.41 0.20
N PRO A 37 0.51 -16.44 -0.10
CA PRO A 37 1.91 -16.23 -0.49
C PRO A 37 2.10 -15.31 -1.71
N ALA A 38 1.05 -15.09 -2.50
CA ALA A 38 1.07 -14.23 -3.68
C ALA A 38 0.56 -12.80 -3.42
N GLN A 39 -0.16 -12.56 -2.32
CA GLN A 39 -0.73 -11.26 -1.99
C GLN A 39 -0.96 -11.09 -0.48
N ILE A 40 -0.77 -9.87 0.03
CA ILE A 40 -1.12 -9.48 1.39
C ILE A 40 -2.29 -8.52 1.32
N PHE A 41 -3.33 -8.80 2.10
CA PHE A 41 -4.41 -7.87 2.35
C PHE A 41 -4.26 -7.31 3.77
N ALA A 42 -4.32 -5.99 3.90
CA ALA A 42 -4.25 -5.31 5.18
C ALA A 42 -5.26 -4.18 5.27
N GLU A 43 -5.66 -3.82 6.48
CA GLU A 43 -6.58 -2.71 6.74
C GLU A 43 -6.14 -1.90 7.94
N CYS A 44 -6.52 -0.62 8.00
CA CYS A 44 -6.30 0.14 9.23
C CYS A 44 -7.21 -0.39 10.34
N GLN A 45 -6.65 -0.64 11.52
CA GLN A 45 -7.46 -0.90 12.71
C GLN A 45 -8.33 0.33 13.00
N ASN A 46 -9.66 0.16 13.02
CA ASN A 46 -10.58 1.21 13.41
C ASN A 46 -10.57 1.33 14.93
N ILE A 47 -9.96 2.41 15.44
CA ILE A 47 -9.96 2.75 16.86
C ILE A 47 -11.27 3.48 17.25
N ASP A 48 -12.05 3.95 16.28
CA ASP A 48 -13.27 4.73 16.52
C ASP A 48 -14.51 4.12 15.88
N ILE A 49 -15.60 4.14 16.66
CA ILE A 49 -16.92 3.52 16.40
C ILE A 49 -17.74 4.34 15.39
N ASN A 50 -17.33 5.59 15.13
CA ASN A 50 -17.89 6.38 14.04
C ASN A 50 -17.24 5.93 12.74
N TYR A 51 -18.06 5.80 11.69
CA TYR A 51 -17.78 5.44 10.28
C TYR A 51 -16.64 6.27 9.64
N LYS A 52 -15.45 6.27 10.25
CA LYS A 52 -14.23 6.85 9.75
C LYS A 52 -13.77 5.93 8.64
N SER A 53 -13.72 6.50 7.46
CA SER A 53 -13.41 5.84 6.21
C SER A 53 -12.38 4.72 6.34
N LYS A 54 -12.74 3.57 5.76
CA LYS A 54 -11.91 2.37 5.79
C LYS A 54 -10.77 2.56 4.80
N VAL A 55 -9.55 2.26 5.23
CA VAL A 55 -8.39 2.21 4.34
C VAL A 55 -7.95 0.75 4.24
N ASN A 56 -7.95 0.23 3.02
CA ASN A 56 -7.48 -1.11 2.69
C ASN A 56 -6.20 -1.00 1.88
N VAL A 57 -5.29 -1.93 2.11
CA VAL A 57 -4.03 -2.07 1.38
C VAL A 57 -3.94 -3.47 0.81
N LEU A 58 -3.63 -3.56 -0.48
CA LEU A 58 -3.30 -4.79 -1.17
C LEU A 58 -1.85 -4.70 -1.64
N ILE A 59 -1.04 -5.66 -1.25
CA ILE A 59 0.31 -5.84 -1.78
C ILE A 59 0.35 -7.16 -2.54
N SER A 60 0.79 -7.17 -3.78
CA SER A 60 0.86 -8.39 -4.59
C SER A 60 2.11 -8.39 -5.46
N TRP A 61 2.55 -9.57 -5.89
CA TRP A 61 3.60 -9.66 -6.91
C TRP A 61 3.12 -9.02 -8.22
N SER A 62 3.88 -8.04 -8.71
CA SER A 62 3.77 -7.52 -10.09
C SER A 62 4.60 -8.39 -11.03
N ASP A 63 5.86 -8.65 -10.64
CA ASP A 63 6.79 -9.54 -11.32
C ASP A 63 7.66 -10.24 -10.28
N LYS A 64 7.36 -11.52 -10.01
CA LYS A 64 8.10 -12.29 -9.00
C LYS A 64 9.55 -12.54 -9.39
N LEU A 65 9.87 -12.64 -10.69
CA LEU A 65 11.24 -12.85 -11.16
C LEU A 65 12.10 -11.60 -10.93
N LYS A 66 11.51 -10.42 -11.08
CA LYS A 66 12.14 -9.13 -10.78
C LYS A 66 11.94 -8.66 -9.34
N ARG A 67 11.32 -9.51 -8.50
CA ARG A 67 10.96 -9.23 -7.10
C ARG A 67 10.19 -7.91 -6.92
N GLU A 68 9.38 -7.57 -7.91
CA GLU A 68 8.59 -6.36 -7.95
C GLU A 68 7.20 -6.62 -7.40
N CYS A 69 6.73 -5.71 -6.56
CA CYS A 69 5.41 -5.77 -5.94
C CYS A 69 4.60 -4.51 -6.27
N SER A 70 3.30 -4.69 -6.50
CA SER A 70 2.33 -3.60 -6.54
C SER A 70 1.83 -3.34 -5.13
N VAL A 71 1.79 -2.08 -4.72
CA VAL A 71 1.14 -1.61 -3.49
C VAL A 71 -0.05 -0.76 -3.89
N GLU A 72 -1.24 -1.18 -3.49
CA GLU A 72 -2.51 -0.52 -3.76
C GLU A 72 -3.16 -0.10 -2.45
N ILE A 73 -3.53 1.17 -2.33
CA ILE A 73 -4.18 1.73 -1.13
C ILE A 73 -5.53 2.31 -1.57
N ARG A 74 -6.62 1.85 -0.94
CA ARG A 74 -7.99 2.21 -1.29
C ARG A 74 -8.76 2.68 -0.08
N SER A 75 -9.59 3.70 -0.27
CA SER A 75 -10.54 4.15 0.73
C SER A 75 -11.84 4.65 0.10
N ASP A 76 -12.94 4.51 0.84
CA ASP A 76 -14.25 5.08 0.52
C ASP A 76 -14.27 6.62 0.56
N GLU A 77 -13.21 7.27 1.06
CA GLU A 77 -13.06 8.73 1.01
C GLU A 77 -13.16 9.30 -0.42
N PRO A 78 -13.63 10.54 -0.59
CA PRO A 78 -13.53 11.25 -1.85
C PRO A 78 -12.07 11.61 -2.14
N TYR A 79 -11.56 11.21 -3.31
CA TYR A 79 -10.17 11.43 -3.74
C TYR A 79 -9.76 12.92 -3.76
N LEU A 80 -10.70 13.82 -4.07
CA LEU A 80 -10.43 15.26 -4.21
C LEU A 80 -10.22 15.98 -2.87
N ARG A 81 -10.44 15.31 -1.72
CA ARG A 81 -10.18 15.91 -0.42
C ARG A 81 -8.73 15.69 -0.01
N ARG A 82 -8.12 16.76 0.51
CA ARG A 82 -6.82 16.71 1.18
C ARG A 82 -6.98 16.28 2.64
N ASP A 83 -5.88 15.84 3.23
CA ASP A 83 -5.77 15.43 4.62
C ASP A 83 -6.64 14.21 4.99
N THR A 84 -6.97 13.41 3.97
CA THR A 84 -7.75 12.18 4.11
C THR A 84 -6.95 11.11 4.85
N ARG A 85 -7.64 10.15 5.47
CA ARG A 85 -6.99 9.01 6.13
C ARG A 85 -6.20 8.20 5.11
N CYS A 86 -6.74 8.02 3.91
CA CYS A 86 -6.08 7.36 2.79
C CYS A 86 -4.74 8.04 2.43
N GLU A 87 -4.72 9.37 2.32
CA GLU A 87 -3.50 10.15 2.04
C GLU A 87 -2.47 10.04 3.17
N LYS A 88 -2.91 10.05 4.43
CA LYS A 88 -2.05 9.87 5.61
C LYS A 88 -1.42 8.48 5.64
N VAL A 89 -2.20 7.43 5.41
CA VAL A 89 -1.72 6.05 5.35
C VAL A 89 -0.75 5.87 4.19
N HIS A 90 -1.08 6.39 3.00
CA HIS A 90 -0.17 6.38 1.86
C HIS A 90 1.18 7.04 2.18
N THR A 91 1.15 8.22 2.80
CA THR A 91 2.35 8.96 3.18
C THR A 91 3.19 8.22 4.23
N GLN A 92 2.54 7.57 5.21
CA GLN A 92 3.23 6.74 6.20
C GLN A 92 3.81 5.47 5.60
N LEU A 93 3.02 4.77 4.78
CA LEU A 93 3.42 3.50 4.18
C LEU A 93 4.64 3.66 3.28
N ARG A 94 4.74 4.76 2.50
CA ARG A 94 5.92 5.06 1.68
C ARG A 94 7.22 5.22 2.49
N LYS A 95 7.16 5.50 3.80
CA LYS A 95 8.36 5.57 4.65
C LYS A 95 8.91 4.18 4.98
N PHE A 96 8.05 3.16 5.02
CA PHE A 96 8.42 1.79 5.40
C PHE A 96 8.49 0.85 4.19
N ILE A 97 7.67 1.12 3.17
CA ILE A 97 7.59 0.40 1.90
C ILE A 97 7.76 1.46 0.80
N PRO A 98 9.01 1.89 0.55
CA PRO A 98 9.28 2.95 -0.40
C PRO A 98 8.92 2.51 -1.82
N PRO A 99 8.49 3.45 -2.68
CA PRO A 99 8.38 3.17 -4.10
C PRO A 99 9.76 2.78 -4.65
N LYS A 100 9.76 1.90 -5.64
CA LYS A 100 10.96 1.64 -6.45
C LYS A 100 11.42 2.96 -7.07
N ASP A 101 12.72 3.26 -6.97
CA ASP A 101 13.30 4.46 -7.56
C ASP A 101 12.99 4.48 -9.07
N SER A 102 12.14 5.41 -9.47
CA SER A 102 11.87 5.69 -10.88
C SER A 102 12.93 6.64 -11.42
N SER A 103 14.22 6.30 -11.35
CA SER A 103 15.25 7.05 -12.06
C SER A 103 15.24 6.78 -13.57
N SER A 104 14.17 6.19 -14.12
CA SER A 104 14.01 5.96 -15.56
C SER A 104 12.54 5.79 -15.97
N LEU A 105 11.72 6.84 -15.86
CA LEU A 105 10.58 7.02 -16.76
C LEU A 105 10.59 8.49 -17.24
N PRO A 106 10.61 8.75 -18.56
CA PRO A 106 10.54 10.11 -19.07
C PRO A 106 9.19 10.72 -18.71
N ILE A 107 9.23 11.94 -18.20
CA ILE A 107 8.07 12.80 -18.02
C ILE A 107 7.54 13.11 -19.43
N ASN A 108 6.55 12.37 -19.90
CA ASN A 108 5.76 12.76 -21.06
C ASN A 108 4.36 13.11 -20.60
N GLY A 109 4.00 14.39 -20.73
CA GLY A 109 2.64 14.87 -20.56
C GLY A 109 2.51 16.29 -20.02
N GLN A 110 3.26 17.24 -20.57
CA GLN A 110 2.69 18.58 -20.80
C GLN A 110 1.97 18.52 -22.15
N ASP A 111 0.67 18.79 -22.14
CA ASP A 111 -0.01 19.65 -23.12
C ASP A 111 -1.20 20.31 -22.41
#